data_AF-A0A167C9L3-F1
#
_entry.id   AF-A0A167C9L3-F1
#
_cell.length_a   1.000
_cell.length_b   1.000
_cell.length_c   1.000
_cell.angle_alpha   90.00
_cell.angle_beta   90.00
_cell.angle_gamma   90.00
#
_symmetry.space_group_name_H-M   'P 1'
#
loop_
_entity.id
_entity.type
_entity.pdbx_description
1 polymer ?
#
loop_
_entity_poly.entity_id
_entity_poly.type
_entity_poly.pdbx_seq_one_letter_code
_entity_poly.pdbx_strand_id
1 'polypeptide(L)'
;MHHSSPHFNISVTYRHGPLDCFSPLFFYLLLALLGFHPFIILLVEVIMQVYQTLLHTETVKKLPRPIEAIFNTPSHHRVHARNTQYQDKNYAGIFIIWDRLFGTFAKEEEKVNYGVYPQLNSVNPLKAFFSGYIKLAQQIGMISNWSDKFKLLYKSPIWAWQQTQRKHHKATENNRQ
;
A
#
# COMPACT_ATOMS: atom_id res chain seq x y z
N MET A 1 -1.29 -7.51 3.99
CA MET A 1 -1.34 -8.94 3.66
C MET A 1 -0.64 -9.24 2.34
N HIS A 2 -0.85 -8.43 1.30
CA HIS A 2 -0.15 -8.55 0.03
C HIS A 2 1.31 -8.04 0.09
N HIS A 3 1.55 -6.79 0.52
CA HIS A 3 2.92 -6.26 0.68
C HIS A 3 3.70 -6.80 1.88
N SER A 4 3.19 -7.82 2.59
CA SER A 4 3.85 -8.36 3.78
C SER A 4 4.85 -9.47 3.51
N SER A 5 4.87 -10.01 2.31
CA SER A 5 5.86 -11.01 1.91
C SER A 5 7.23 -10.36 1.67
N PRO A 6 8.33 -10.93 2.19
CA PRO A 6 9.68 -10.52 1.80
C PRO A 6 10.05 -10.97 0.37
N HIS A 7 9.27 -11.89 -0.21
CA HIS A 7 9.43 -12.35 -1.59
C HIS A 7 8.41 -11.65 -2.50
N PHE A 8 8.85 -11.15 -3.64
CA PHE A 8 7.99 -10.55 -4.66
C PHE A 8 7.74 -11.55 -5.79
N ASN A 9 6.56 -12.17 -5.79
CA ASN A 9 6.16 -13.13 -6.82
C ASN A 9 4.64 -13.16 -6.97
N ILE A 10 4.18 -13.75 -8.08
CA ILE A 10 2.76 -13.85 -8.47
C ILE A 10 1.86 -14.41 -7.36
N SER A 11 2.34 -15.39 -6.58
CA SER A 11 1.53 -16.04 -5.54
C SER A 11 1.20 -15.12 -4.35
N VAL A 12 1.97 -14.04 -4.18
CA VAL A 12 1.73 -13.04 -3.15
C VAL A 12 0.48 -12.20 -3.47
N THR A 13 0.11 -12.08 -4.75
CA THR A 13 -1.08 -11.34 -5.23
C THR A 13 -2.38 -11.80 -4.60
N TYR A 14 -2.49 -13.09 -4.25
CA TYR A 14 -3.73 -13.65 -3.70
C TYR A 14 -3.82 -13.59 -2.18
N ARG A 15 -2.88 -12.92 -1.49
CA ARG A 15 -2.97 -12.68 -0.04
C ARG A 15 -3.88 -11.50 0.28
N HIS A 16 -5.17 -11.68 0.01
CA HIS A 16 -6.22 -10.77 0.43
C HIS A 16 -6.70 -11.13 1.84
N GLY A 17 -6.92 -10.13 2.68
CA GLY A 17 -7.64 -10.28 3.93
C GLY A 17 -9.15 -10.44 3.68
N PRO A 18 -9.90 -11.03 4.62
CA PRO A 18 -11.35 -11.22 4.51
C PRO A 18 -12.14 -9.90 4.38
N LEU A 19 -11.54 -8.76 4.72
CA LEU A 19 -12.17 -7.44 4.59
C LEU A 19 -11.81 -6.69 3.30
N ASP A 20 -10.86 -7.21 2.51
CA ASP A 20 -10.36 -6.52 1.32
C ASP A 20 -11.45 -6.40 0.23
N CYS A 21 -12.51 -7.22 0.30
CA CYS A 21 -13.66 -7.15 -0.62
C CYS A 21 -14.64 -6.00 -0.32
N PHE A 22 -14.65 -5.44 0.90
CA PHE A 22 -15.66 -4.43 1.28
C PHE A 22 -15.36 -3.05 0.70
N SER A 23 -14.08 -2.67 0.62
CA SER A 23 -13.70 -1.35 0.10
C SER A 23 -14.04 -1.18 -1.39
N PRO A 24 -13.71 -2.14 -2.29
CA PRO A 24 -14.07 -2.04 -3.70
C PRO A 24 -15.59 -2.09 -3.94
N LEU A 25 -16.31 -2.87 -3.13
CA LEU A 25 -17.76 -3.04 -3.27
C LEU A 25 -18.52 -1.70 -3.22
N PHE A 26 -18.12 -0.78 -2.33
CA PHE A 26 -18.72 0.55 -2.26
C PHE A 26 -18.61 1.30 -3.60
N PHE A 27 -17.42 1.30 -4.21
CA PHE A 27 -17.21 1.98 -5.50
C PHE A 27 -17.92 1.28 -6.66
N TYR A 28 -17.98 -0.05 -6.66
CA TYR A 28 -18.73 -0.80 -7.67
C TYR A 28 -20.23 -0.56 -7.59
N LEU A 29 -20.78 -0.43 -6.37
CA LEU A 29 -22.17 -0.07 -6.17
C LEU A 29 -22.46 1.34 -6.72
N LEU A 30 -21.58 2.32 -6.47
CA LEU A 30 -21.74 3.65 -7.04
C LEU A 30 -21.74 3.63 -8.57
N LEU A 31 -20.84 2.87 -9.20
CA LEU A 31 -20.84 2.71 -10.66
C LEU A 31 -22.13 2.03 -11.15
N ALA A 32 -22.61 0.99 -10.48
CA ALA A 32 -23.87 0.35 -10.85
C ALA A 32 -25.07 1.31 -10.72
N LEU A 33 -25.10 2.14 -9.66
CA LEU A 33 -26.12 3.17 -9.46
C LEU A 33 -26.07 4.29 -10.51
N LEU A 34 -24.88 4.58 -11.06
CA LEU A 34 -24.70 5.49 -12.20
C LEU A 34 -25.14 4.86 -13.54
N GLY A 35 -25.66 3.63 -13.54
CA GLY A 35 -26.20 2.96 -14.72
C GLY A 35 -25.21 2.06 -15.46
N PHE A 36 -24.00 1.85 -14.93
CA PHE A 36 -23.05 0.91 -15.54
C PHE A 36 -23.50 -0.53 -15.32
N HIS A 37 -23.51 -1.33 -16.39
CA HIS A 37 -23.92 -2.72 -16.31
C HIS A 37 -22.96 -3.52 -15.40
N PRO A 38 -23.45 -4.26 -14.37
CA PRO A 38 -22.60 -4.95 -13.40
C PRO A 38 -21.56 -5.90 -14.02
N PHE A 39 -21.92 -6.57 -15.12
CA PHE A 39 -20.99 -7.44 -15.85
C PHE A 39 -19.77 -6.68 -16.41
N ILE A 40 -19.94 -5.43 -16.86
CA ILE A 40 -18.83 -4.62 -17.37
C ILE A 40 -17.90 -4.19 -16.24
N ILE A 41 -18.48 -3.82 -15.08
CA ILE A 41 -17.70 -3.51 -13.87
C ILE A 41 -16.85 -4.71 -13.47
N LEU A 42 -17.45 -5.90 -13.42
CA LEU A 42 -16.77 -7.14 -13.11
C LEU A 42 -15.66 -7.46 -14.13
N LEU A 43 -15.94 -7.30 -15.42
CA LEU A 43 -14.97 -7.56 -16.49
C LEU A 43 -13.75 -6.64 -16.36
N VAL A 44 -13.96 -5.35 -16.13
CA VAL A 44 -12.87 -4.37 -15.93
C VAL A 44 -12.05 -4.73 -14.69
N GLU A 45 -12.70 -5.12 -13.60
CA GLU A 45 -12.00 -5.55 -12.39
C GLU A 45 -11.15 -6.80 -12.63
N VAL A 46 -11.66 -7.78 -13.36
CA VAL A 46 -10.88 -8.98 -13.73
C VAL A 46 -9.66 -8.61 -14.56
N ILE A 47 -9.82 -7.74 -15.57
CA ILE A 47 -8.70 -7.26 -16.40
C ILE A 47 -7.67 -6.55 -15.54
N MET A 48 -8.11 -5.66 -14.64
CA MET A 48 -7.26 -4.92 -13.71
C MET A 48 -6.46 -5.86 -12.80
N GLN A 49 -7.12 -6.85 -12.20
CA GLN A 49 -6.47 -7.83 -11.32
C GLN A 49 -5.47 -8.71 -12.05
N VAL A 50 -5.81 -9.18 -13.25
CA VAL A 50 -4.88 -9.95 -14.09
C VAL A 50 -3.67 -9.10 -14.45
N TYR A 51 -3.89 -7.86 -14.91
CA TYR A 51 -2.81 -6.95 -15.27
C TYR A 51 -1.85 -6.72 -14.09
N GLN A 52 -2.39 -6.33 -12.92
CA GLN A 52 -1.62 -6.12 -11.70
C GLN A 52 -0.87 -7.37 -11.25
N THR A 53 -1.49 -8.54 -11.36
CA THR A 53 -0.84 -9.82 -11.04
C THR A 53 0.41 -10.04 -11.89
N LEU A 54 0.34 -9.75 -13.19
CA LEU A 54 1.46 -9.93 -14.12
C LEU A 54 2.62 -8.97 -13.84
N LEU A 55 2.39 -7.85 -13.16
CA LEU A 55 3.46 -6.94 -12.76
C LEU A 55 4.34 -7.49 -11.62
N HIS A 56 3.89 -8.53 -10.91
CA HIS A 56 4.60 -9.12 -9.76
C HIS A 56 5.73 -10.06 -10.18
N THR A 57 6.74 -9.50 -10.83
CA THR A 57 7.92 -10.25 -11.27
C THR A 57 9.19 -9.40 -11.16
N GLU A 58 10.29 -10.07 -10.85
CA GLU A 58 11.64 -9.48 -10.92
C GLU A 58 12.37 -9.83 -12.21
N THR A 59 11.82 -10.76 -13.00
CA THR A 59 12.46 -11.26 -14.23
C THR A 59 12.48 -10.19 -15.31
N VAL A 60 11.36 -9.49 -15.50
CA VAL A 60 11.25 -8.38 -16.44
C VAL A 60 11.84 -7.14 -15.79
N LYS A 61 13.04 -6.73 -16.22
CA LYS A 61 13.74 -5.56 -15.66
C LYS A 61 13.09 -4.26 -16.10
N LYS A 62 13.31 -3.84 -17.35
CA LYS A 62 12.72 -2.62 -17.92
C LYS A 62 12.10 -2.94 -19.27
N LEU A 63 11.06 -2.21 -19.62
CA LEU A 63 10.40 -2.29 -20.91
C LEU A 63 10.84 -1.10 -21.79
N PRO A 64 10.64 -1.18 -23.12
CA PRO A 64 10.88 -0.05 -24.01
C PRO A 64 10.24 1.24 -23.51
N ARG A 65 10.95 2.36 -23.68
CA ARG A 65 10.56 3.68 -23.15
C ARG A 65 9.11 4.11 -23.45
N PRO A 66 8.54 3.87 -24.65
CA PRO A 66 7.15 4.23 -24.90
C PRO A 66 6.16 3.48 -24.00
N ILE A 67 6.45 2.22 -23.67
CA ILE A 67 5.61 1.42 -22.78
C ILE A 67 5.73 1.94 -21.36
N GLU A 68 6.95 2.21 -20.88
CA GLU A 68 7.16 2.80 -19.54
C GLU A 68 6.65 4.25 -19.40
N ALA A 69 6.40 4.94 -20.51
CA ALA A 69 5.79 6.27 -20.46
C ALA A 69 4.29 6.20 -20.13
N ILE A 70 3.60 5.19 -20.65
CA ILE A 70 2.13 5.08 -20.64
C ILE A 70 1.64 4.10 -19.57
N PHE A 71 2.29 2.94 -19.47
CA PHE A 71 1.82 1.82 -18.68
C PHE A 71 2.60 1.65 -17.37
N ASN A 72 1.90 1.17 -16.35
CA ASN A 72 2.53 0.59 -15.18
C ASN A 72 3.24 -0.70 -15.61
N THR A 73 4.50 -0.86 -15.23
CA THR A 73 5.35 -1.97 -15.67
C THR A 73 5.89 -2.70 -14.45
N PRO A 74 6.47 -3.91 -14.60
CA PRO A 74 7.09 -4.60 -13.46
C PRO A 74 8.12 -3.73 -12.72
N SER A 75 8.90 -2.88 -13.42
CA SER A 75 9.83 -1.93 -12.78
C SER A 75 9.11 -0.88 -11.94
N HIS A 76 8.06 -0.27 -12.49
CA HIS A 76 7.26 0.70 -11.76
C HIS A 76 6.55 0.08 -10.55
N HIS A 77 6.07 -1.16 -10.69
CA HIS A 77 5.37 -1.86 -9.62
C HIS A 77 6.30 -2.32 -8.51
N ARG A 78 7.55 -2.71 -8.83
CA ARG A 78 8.57 -3.02 -7.80
C ARG A 78 8.90 -1.82 -6.93
N VAL A 79 8.84 -0.61 -7.46
CA VAL A 79 8.96 0.63 -6.66
C VAL A 79 7.86 0.73 -5.62
N HIS A 80 6.74 0.02 -5.73
CA HIS A 80 5.79 -0.08 -4.62
C HIS A 80 6.31 -1.03 -3.51
N ALA A 81 7.33 -0.57 -2.78
CA ALA A 81 8.09 -1.34 -1.81
C ALA A 81 8.45 -0.53 -0.56
N ARG A 82 9.14 -1.15 0.41
CA ARG A 82 9.39 -0.52 1.71
C ARG A 82 10.62 0.39 1.77
N ASN A 83 11.44 0.48 0.72
CA ASN A 83 12.58 1.40 0.69
C ASN A 83 12.09 2.84 0.93
N THR A 84 12.81 3.62 1.74
CA THR A 84 12.39 4.97 2.13
C THR A 84 12.15 5.90 0.94
N GLN A 85 12.99 5.81 -0.09
CA GLN A 85 12.85 6.61 -1.34
C GLN A 85 11.61 6.25 -2.18
N TYR A 86 11.03 5.08 -1.94
CA TYR A 86 9.93 4.50 -2.69
C TYR A 86 8.60 4.51 -1.91
N GLN A 87 8.64 5.02 -0.69
CA GLN A 87 7.45 5.21 0.12
C GLN A 87 6.51 6.19 -0.55
N ASP A 88 5.23 5.81 -0.59
CA ASP A 88 4.16 6.62 -1.14
C ASP A 88 4.36 6.99 -2.63
N LYS A 89 4.81 6.01 -3.43
CA LYS A 89 5.06 6.13 -4.87
C LYS A 89 4.37 5.04 -5.70
N ASN A 90 4.16 5.35 -6.97
CA ASN A 90 3.67 4.44 -8.02
C ASN A 90 2.40 3.67 -7.63
N TYR A 91 1.29 4.39 -7.45
CA TYR A 91 0.00 3.82 -7.04
C TYR A 91 -0.86 3.32 -8.20
N ALA A 92 -0.54 3.70 -9.44
CA ALA A 92 -1.38 3.43 -10.59
C ALA A 92 -1.57 1.94 -10.85
N GLY A 93 -2.76 1.62 -11.37
CA GLY A 93 -3.10 0.29 -11.84
C GLY A 93 -2.41 -0.09 -13.14
N ILE A 94 -3.05 0.35 -14.22
CA ILE A 94 -2.63 0.06 -15.59
C ILE A 94 -1.79 1.21 -16.16
N PHE A 95 -2.17 2.47 -15.90
CA PHE A 95 -1.57 3.63 -16.54
C PHE A 95 -0.72 4.46 -15.58
N ILE A 96 0.60 4.44 -15.76
CA ILE A 96 1.56 5.19 -14.90
C ILE A 96 1.43 6.72 -15.06
N ILE A 97 0.71 7.17 -16.08
CA ILE A 97 0.44 8.59 -16.35
C ILE A 97 -0.19 9.26 -15.13
N TRP A 98 -1.04 8.56 -14.37
CA TRP A 98 -1.65 9.13 -13.16
C TRP A 98 -0.59 9.50 -12.12
N ASP A 99 0.39 8.63 -11.87
CA ASP A 99 1.48 8.95 -10.94
C ASP A 99 2.36 10.10 -11.42
N ARG A 100 2.53 10.24 -12.73
CA ARG A 100 3.27 11.38 -13.31
C ARG A 100 2.50 12.68 -13.11
N LEU A 101 1.19 12.66 -13.36
CA LEU A 101 0.31 13.82 -13.23
C LEU A 101 0.22 14.31 -11.78
N PHE A 102 0.14 13.38 -10.83
CA PHE A 102 0.00 13.70 -9.40
C PHE A 102 1.32 13.73 -8.62
N GLY A 103 2.47 13.57 -9.29
CA GLY A 103 3.80 13.69 -8.67
C GLY A 103 4.20 12.52 -7.75
N THR A 104 3.51 11.39 -7.86
CA THR A 104 3.80 10.16 -7.11
C THR A 104 4.67 9.17 -7.91
N PHE A 105 5.09 9.54 -9.12
CA PHE A 105 5.98 8.71 -9.94
C PHE A 105 7.40 8.64 -9.36
N ALA A 106 7.96 7.44 -9.29
CA ALA A 106 9.37 7.17 -9.01
C ALA A 106 9.89 6.04 -9.92
N LYS A 107 11.17 6.15 -10.30
CA LYS A 107 11.87 5.12 -11.09
C LYS A 107 12.53 4.12 -10.16
N GLU A 108 12.68 2.88 -10.65
CA GLU A 108 13.55 1.90 -10.00
C GLU A 108 15.02 2.26 -10.29
N GLU A 109 15.72 2.68 -9.24
CA GLU A 109 17.12 3.15 -9.25
C GLU A 109 18.02 2.28 -8.37
N GLU A 110 17.49 1.77 -7.25
CA GLU A 110 18.20 0.94 -6.29
C GLU A 110 17.52 -0.42 -6.09
N LYS A 111 18.25 -1.33 -5.43
CA LYS A 111 17.71 -2.64 -5.06
C LYS A 111 16.48 -2.48 -4.17
N VAL A 112 15.38 -3.05 -4.64
CA VAL A 112 14.09 -3.04 -3.95
C VAL A 112 14.09 -4.06 -2.81
N ASN A 113 13.64 -3.63 -1.64
CA ASN A 113 13.40 -4.45 -0.46
C ASN A 113 11.88 -4.55 -0.24
N TYR A 114 11.34 -5.76 -0.24
CA TYR A 114 9.90 -5.99 -0.04
C TYR A 114 9.57 -6.34 1.42
N GLY A 115 8.27 -6.43 1.71
CA GLY A 115 7.73 -6.74 3.04
C GLY A 115 7.23 -5.51 3.78
N VAL A 116 6.47 -5.72 4.87
CA VAL A 116 6.02 -4.62 5.75
C VAL A 116 7.16 -4.21 6.68
N TYR A 117 7.23 -2.93 7.03
CA TYR A 117 8.05 -2.45 8.14
C TYR A 117 7.17 -2.07 9.35
N PRO A 118 7.51 -2.51 10.59
CA PRO A 118 8.49 -3.56 10.91
C PRO A 118 7.99 -4.93 10.42
N GLN A 119 8.93 -5.82 10.10
CA GLN A 119 8.64 -7.14 9.56
C GLN A 119 7.80 -7.96 10.54
N LEU A 120 6.68 -8.51 10.05
CA LEU A 120 5.84 -9.40 10.83
C LEU A 120 6.49 -10.78 10.87
N ASN A 121 7.19 -11.09 11.96
CA ASN A 121 7.75 -12.43 12.21
C ASN A 121 6.66 -13.38 12.74
N SER A 122 5.59 -13.58 11.97
CA SER A 122 4.54 -14.55 12.32
C SER A 122 3.85 -15.10 11.08
N VAL A 123 3.68 -16.42 11.06
CA VAL A 123 2.93 -17.15 10.03
C VAL A 123 1.45 -17.32 10.39
N ASN A 124 1.01 -16.84 11.55
CA ASN A 124 -0.39 -16.94 11.96
C ASN A 124 -1.24 -15.89 11.19
N PRO A 125 -2.23 -16.32 10.38
CA PRO A 125 -3.00 -15.42 9.53
C PRO A 125 -3.84 -14.42 10.33
N LEU A 126 -4.40 -14.83 11.47
CA LEU A 126 -5.14 -13.93 12.36
C LEU A 126 -4.23 -12.86 12.95
N LYS A 127 -3.04 -13.25 13.43
CA LYS A 127 -2.06 -12.30 13.95
C LYS A 127 -1.60 -11.32 12.88
N ALA A 128 -1.29 -11.81 11.68
CA ALA A 128 -0.94 -10.94 10.56
C ALA A 128 -2.07 -9.96 10.24
N PHE A 129 -3.33 -10.40 10.31
CA PHE A 129 -4.51 -9.59 9.99
C PHE A 129 -4.74 -8.50 11.03
N PHE A 130 -4.81 -8.90 12.30
CA PHE A 130 -5.13 -7.99 13.40
C PHE A 130 -3.94 -7.12 13.84
N SER A 131 -2.70 -7.47 13.47
CA SER A 131 -1.51 -6.70 13.89
C SER A 131 -1.55 -5.23 13.49
N GLY A 132 -2.10 -4.91 12.31
CA GLY A 132 -2.27 -3.52 11.86
C GLY A 132 -3.30 -2.77 12.71
N TYR A 133 -4.46 -3.40 12.95
CA TYR A 133 -5.53 -2.82 13.77
C TYR A 133 -5.11 -2.60 15.22
N ILE A 134 -4.38 -3.55 15.82
CA ILE A 134 -3.85 -3.41 17.18
C ILE A 134 -2.86 -2.24 17.25
N LYS A 135 -1.94 -2.11 16.29
CA LYS A 135 -1.01 -0.97 16.22
C LYS A 135 -1.75 0.36 16.08
N LEU A 136 -2.77 0.41 15.23
CA LEU A 136 -3.58 1.61 15.06
C LEU A 136 -4.31 1.98 16.36
N ALA A 137 -4.92 1.02 17.05
CA ALA A 137 -5.58 1.24 18.34
C ALA A 137 -4.59 1.76 19.40
N GLN A 138 -3.39 1.19 19.47
CA GLN A 138 -2.31 1.68 20.35
C GLN A 138 -1.91 3.12 20.00
N GLN A 139 -1.76 3.45 18.71
CA GLN A 139 -1.44 4.81 18.25
C GLN A 139 -2.55 5.81 18.64
N ILE A 140 -3.81 5.45 18.46
CA ILE A 140 -4.96 6.27 18.87
C ILE A 140 -4.95 6.52 20.38
N GLY A 141 -4.62 5.50 21.19
CA GLY A 141 -4.49 5.64 22.64
C GLY A 141 -3.31 6.52 23.07
N MET A 142 -2.22 6.54 22.29
CA MET A 142 -1.03 7.34 22.58
C MET A 142 -1.18 8.82 22.20
N ILE A 143 -1.93 9.13 21.15
CA ILE A 143 -2.14 10.51 20.70
C ILE A 143 -3.15 11.19 21.64
N SER A 144 -2.71 12.23 22.36
CA SER A 144 -3.57 12.96 23.31
C SER A 144 -4.58 13.87 22.63
N ASN A 145 -4.22 14.45 21.48
CA ASN A 145 -4.98 15.52 20.85
C ASN A 145 -5.97 14.97 19.82
N TRP A 146 -7.23 15.35 19.90
CA TRP A 146 -8.26 14.92 18.94
C TRP A 146 -7.94 15.34 17.49
N SER A 147 -7.36 16.53 17.29
CA SER A 147 -6.90 16.97 15.95
C SER A 147 -5.90 15.99 15.34
N ASP A 148 -4.95 15.49 16.13
CA ASP A 148 -3.95 14.53 15.65
C ASP A 148 -4.53 13.13 15.45
N LYS A 149 -5.58 12.76 16.20
CA LYS A 149 -6.35 11.53 15.93
C LYS A 149 -7.07 11.60 14.58
N PHE A 150 -7.70 12.73 14.25
CA PHE A 150 -8.34 12.91 12.94
C PHE A 150 -7.35 12.86 11.79
N LYS A 151 -6.11 13.33 12.00
CA LYS A 151 -5.05 13.24 10.99
C LYS A 151 -4.72 11.79 10.61
N LEU A 152 -4.95 10.80 11.47
CA LEU A 152 -4.76 9.38 11.13
C LEU A 152 -5.64 8.90 9.98
N LEU A 153 -6.74 9.58 9.66
CA LEU A 153 -7.63 9.21 8.56
C LEU A 153 -7.04 9.49 7.18
N TYR A 154 -6.11 10.44 7.08
CA TYR A 154 -5.58 10.90 5.79
C TYR A 154 -4.06 11.05 5.73
N LYS A 155 -3.36 11.03 6.87
CA LYS A 155 -1.89 11.05 6.93
C LYS A 155 -1.33 9.64 6.82
N SER A 156 -0.10 9.54 6.31
CA SER A 156 0.56 8.26 6.12
C SER A 156 0.89 7.57 7.45
N PRO A 157 1.04 6.23 7.46
CA PRO A 157 1.46 5.47 8.65
C PRO A 157 2.78 5.95 9.26
N ILE A 158 3.68 6.53 8.46
CA ILE A 158 4.97 7.07 8.90
C ILE A 158 4.75 8.30 9.78
N TRP A 159 3.85 9.20 9.38
CA TRP A 159 3.49 10.36 10.20
C TRP A 159 2.97 9.89 11.57
N ALA A 160 2.11 8.88 11.60
CA ALA A 160 1.58 8.32 12.84
C ALA A 160 2.69 7.70 13.72
N TRP A 161 3.65 7.00 13.11
CA TRP A 161 4.81 6.45 13.81
C TRP A 161 5.73 7.53 14.37
N GLN A 162 5.98 8.62 13.65
CA GLN A 162 6.78 9.74 14.14
C GLN A 162 6.14 10.39 15.38
N GLN A 163 4.80 10.48 15.44
CA GLN A 163 4.11 11.00 16.62
C GLN A 163 4.29 10.12 17.85
N THR A 164 4.23 8.79 17.70
CA THR A 164 4.46 7.89 18.84
C THR A 164 5.90 7.95 19.33
N GLN A 165 6.90 8.03 18.44
CA GLN A 165 8.31 8.18 18.82
C GLN A 165 8.58 9.48 19.58
N ARG A 166 8.01 10.61 19.13
CA ARG A 166 8.16 11.90 19.83
C ARG A 166 7.65 11.84 21.27
N LYS A 167 6.55 11.14 21.52
CA LYS A 167 6.00 10.98 22.87
C LYS A 167 6.88 10.10 23.76
N HIS A 168 7.39 8.99 23.21
CA HIS A 168 8.35 8.14 23.94
C HIS A 168 9.61 8.91 24.34
N HIS A 169 10.15 9.71 23.42
CA HIS A 169 11.34 10.53 23.70
C HIS A 169 11.10 11.53 24.85
N LYS A 170 9.99 12.27 24.80
CA LYS A 170 9.61 13.21 25.88
C LYS A 170 9.40 12.52 27.23
N ALA A 171 8.80 11.33 27.24
CA ALA A 171 8.62 10.55 28.47
C ALA A 171 9.96 10.07 29.06
N THR A 172 10.93 9.71 28.20
CA THR A 172 12.27 9.31 28.66
C THR A 172 13.13 10.49 29.14
N GLU A 173 12.94 11.69 28.59
CA GLU A 173 13.62 12.91 29.08
C GLU A 173 13.08 13.35 30.44
N ASN A 174 11.77 13.36 30.63
CA ASN A 174 11.15 13.73 31.92
C ASN A 174 11.48 12.75 33.07
N ASN A 175 11.80 11.49 32.77
CA ASN A 175 12.20 10.51 33.80
C ASN A 175 13.71 10.56 34.14
N ARG A 176 14.49 11.39 33.44
CA ARG A 176 15.93 11.59 33.70
C ARG A 176 16.24 12.92 34.42
N GLN A 177 15.21 13.72 34.67
CA GLN A 177 15.24 14.92 35.52
C GLN A 177 14.62 14.59 36.88
#